data_AF-A0A0R3Q5T7-F1
#
_entry.id   AF-A0A0R3Q5T7-F1
#
_cell.length_a   1.000
_cell.length_b   1.000
_cell.length_c   1.000
_cell.angle_alpha   90.00
_cell.angle_beta   90.00
_cell.angle_gamma   90.00
#
_symmetry.space_group_name_H-M   'P 1'
#
loop_
_entity.id
_entity.type
_entity.pdbx_description
1 polymer ?
#
loop_
_entity_poly.entity_id
_entity_poly.type
_entity_poly.pdbx_seq_one_letter_code
_entity_poly.pdbx_strand_id
1 'polypeptide(L)'
;MISTITTEATTVDEVKEEITELCNLSDAEQCLSYTGMLAEHFNPHVRYGAAMALGISCAGSGYKEAIALLDPLLSAKENFVRQGAVIALSFILIQQTDSICPKVNEFRRTLTKMITEKGEDSITKLGAILAQGIIDAGGRNVTISLHNRNGHPDMPSVVGTFVFLQYWYWHSLAHFSSLVFKPTCVIGLNLNLEMPKTEFRCNAKPSTFAYPPPLEEKKKEENEKVF
;
A
#
# COMPACT_ATOMS: atom_id res chain seq x y z
N MET A 1 -0.55 18.50 19.25
CA MET A 1 -0.41 17.52 18.16
C MET A 1 -0.46 18.20 16.81
N ILE A 2 -1.62 18.61 16.26
CA ILE A 2 -1.65 19.26 14.92
C ILE A 2 -0.83 20.57 14.87
N SER A 3 -0.85 21.37 15.94
CA SER A 3 -0.05 22.59 16.03
C SER A 3 1.46 22.32 16.05
N THR A 4 1.90 21.19 16.61
CA THR A 4 3.32 20.81 16.73
C THR A 4 3.88 20.37 15.38
N ILE A 5 3.11 19.56 14.63
CA ILE A 5 3.40 19.11 13.26
C ILE A 5 3.64 20.30 12.32
N THR A 6 2.92 21.42 12.51
CA THR A 6 3.02 22.59 11.64
C THR A 6 4.18 23.55 11.97
N THR A 7 4.72 23.53 13.18
CA THR A 7 5.74 24.51 13.62
C THR A 7 7.13 23.93 13.83
N GLU A 8 7.30 22.63 14.10
CA GLU A 8 8.60 22.06 14.48
C GLU A 8 9.15 20.98 13.53
N ALA A 9 8.31 20.36 12.68
CA ALA A 9 8.74 19.30 11.80
C ALA A 9 9.64 19.81 10.66
N THR A 10 10.96 19.76 10.88
CA THR A 10 11.98 20.18 9.91
C THR A 10 12.56 19.00 9.14
N THR A 11 12.34 17.78 9.62
CA THR A 11 12.87 16.55 9.02
C THR A 11 11.78 15.51 8.78
N VAL A 12 12.02 14.58 7.84
CA VAL A 12 11.08 13.50 7.50
C VAL A 12 10.83 12.58 8.71
N ASP A 13 11.76 12.51 9.66
CA ASP A 13 11.72 11.51 10.74
C ASP A 13 10.87 11.94 11.93
N GLU A 14 10.87 13.23 12.28
CA GLU A 14 9.92 13.80 13.25
C GLU A 14 8.47 13.57 12.77
N VAL A 15 8.24 13.76 11.47
CA VAL A 15 6.93 13.51 10.84
C VAL A 15 6.56 12.02 10.89
N LYS A 16 7.49 11.10 10.65
CA LYS A 16 7.23 9.64 10.69
C LYS A 16 6.88 9.13 12.10
N GLU A 17 7.53 9.66 13.14
CA GLU A 17 7.24 9.28 14.53
C GLU A 17 5.84 9.75 14.95
N GLU A 18 5.48 11.01 14.69
CA GLU A 18 4.14 11.54 15.02
C GLU A 18 3.01 10.88 14.19
N ILE A 19 3.31 10.43 12.97
CA ILE A 19 2.37 9.69 12.12
C ILE A 19 2.04 8.31 12.68
N THR A 20 3.02 7.63 13.28
CA THR A 20 2.80 6.30 13.88
C THR A 20 1.84 6.39 15.07
N GLU A 21 1.89 7.50 15.82
CA GLU A 21 0.90 7.78 16.87
C GLU A 21 -0.49 8.10 16.31
N LEU A 22 -0.59 8.81 15.19
CA LEU A 22 -1.87 9.06 14.50
C LEU A 22 -2.49 7.78 13.91
N CYS A 23 -1.68 6.81 13.47
CA CYS A 23 -2.15 5.52 12.95
C CYS A 23 -2.74 4.58 14.02
N ASN A 24 -2.60 4.88 15.31
CA ASN A 24 -3.33 4.18 16.40
C ASN A 24 -4.79 4.63 16.51
N LEU A 25 -5.24 5.61 15.72
CA LEU A 25 -6.64 5.93 15.58
C LEU A 25 -7.32 4.76 14.87
N SER A 26 -8.18 4.05 15.60
CA SER A 26 -8.94 2.90 15.12
C SER A 26 -9.84 3.23 13.91
N ASP A 27 -10.03 4.53 13.61
CA ASP A 27 -10.94 5.05 12.59
C ASP A 27 -10.18 5.72 11.42
N ALA A 28 -10.23 5.06 10.27
CA ALA A 28 -9.67 5.56 9.01
C ALA A 28 -10.25 6.92 8.57
N GLU A 29 -11.53 7.17 8.86
CA GLU A 29 -12.21 8.44 8.54
C GLU A 29 -11.61 9.62 9.30
N GLN A 30 -11.28 9.41 10.57
CA GLN A 30 -10.69 10.45 11.41
C GLN A 30 -9.25 10.76 10.94
N CYS A 31 -8.49 9.73 10.55
CA CYS A 31 -7.18 9.91 9.96
C CYS A 31 -7.25 10.74 8.66
N LEU A 32 -8.24 10.49 7.79
CA LEU A 32 -8.43 11.29 6.57
C LEU A 32 -8.73 12.76 6.88
N SER A 33 -9.60 13.04 7.86
CA SER A 33 -9.94 14.41 8.24
C SER A 33 -8.71 15.23 8.65
N TYR A 34 -7.81 14.63 9.43
CA TYR A 34 -6.57 15.29 9.85
C TYR A 34 -5.52 15.38 8.74
N THR A 35 -5.37 14.31 7.94
CA THR A 35 -4.34 14.24 6.89
C THR A 35 -4.73 15.00 5.62
N GLY A 36 -6.02 15.28 5.40
CA GLY A 36 -6.52 16.07 4.27
C GLY A 36 -5.83 17.41 4.10
N MET A 37 -5.76 18.20 5.18
CA MET A 37 -5.08 19.50 5.16
C MET A 37 -3.55 19.37 5.04
N LEU A 38 -2.97 18.29 5.58
CA LEU A 38 -1.52 18.06 5.55
C LEU A 38 -1.03 17.62 4.17
N ALA A 39 -1.86 16.93 3.39
CA ALA A 39 -1.54 16.50 2.03
C ALA A 39 -1.40 17.68 1.04
N GLU A 40 -2.04 18.81 1.31
CA GLU A 40 -1.95 20.05 0.50
C GLU A 40 -0.87 21.02 0.99
N HIS A 41 -0.16 20.68 2.07
CA HIS A 41 0.80 21.57 2.70
C HIS A 41 1.99 21.91 1.77
N PHE A 42 2.52 23.14 1.87
CA PHE A 42 3.60 23.59 1.00
C PHE A 42 4.90 22.78 1.17
N ASN A 43 5.19 22.32 2.41
CA ASN A 43 6.38 21.53 2.71
C ASN A 43 6.24 20.11 2.13
N PRO A 44 7.12 19.68 1.20
CA PRO A 44 7.04 18.36 0.59
C PRO A 44 7.27 17.20 1.58
N HIS A 45 8.00 17.41 2.69
CA HIS A 45 8.19 16.39 3.72
C HIS A 45 6.89 16.09 4.47
N VAL A 46 6.09 17.12 4.75
CA VAL A 46 4.76 16.99 5.37
C VAL A 46 3.81 16.23 4.43
N ARG A 47 3.83 16.55 3.13
CA ARG A 47 3.02 15.84 2.12
C ARG A 47 3.37 14.36 2.02
N TYR A 48 4.66 14.03 2.02
CA TYR A 48 5.13 12.64 2.02
C TYR A 48 4.64 11.90 3.27
N GLY A 49 4.77 12.52 4.45
CA GLY A 49 4.28 11.97 5.69
C GLY A 49 2.77 11.71 5.65
N ALA A 50 1.98 12.74 5.31
CA ALA A 50 0.53 12.62 5.20
C ALA A 50 0.11 11.48 4.26
N ALA A 51 0.79 11.32 3.12
CA ALA A 51 0.53 10.23 2.19
C ALA A 51 0.76 8.85 2.83
N MET A 52 1.91 8.66 3.50
CA MET A 52 2.24 7.39 4.15
C MET A 52 1.29 7.08 5.32
N ALA A 53 0.95 8.08 6.13
CA ALA A 53 -0.01 7.98 7.22
C ALA A 53 -1.35 7.45 6.71
N LEU A 54 -1.86 8.08 5.65
CA LEU A 54 -3.12 7.70 5.03
C LEU A 54 -3.06 6.29 4.43
N GLY A 55 -1.94 5.94 3.78
CA GLY A 55 -1.71 4.61 3.22
C GLY A 55 -1.76 3.50 4.27
N ILE A 56 -1.14 3.72 5.43
CA ILE A 56 -1.12 2.75 6.54
C ILE A 56 -2.48 2.65 7.22
N SER A 57 -3.11 3.78 7.55
CA SER A 57 -4.41 3.81 8.24
C SER A 57 -5.55 3.28 7.39
N CYS A 58 -5.51 3.52 6.07
CA CYS A 58 -6.50 3.03 5.11
C CYS A 58 -6.09 1.74 4.41
N ALA A 59 -5.12 0.98 4.95
CA ALA A 59 -4.63 -0.23 4.31
C ALA A 59 -5.75 -1.26 4.12
N GLY A 60 -5.89 -1.77 2.90
CA GLY A 60 -6.88 -2.80 2.54
C GLY A 60 -8.36 -2.37 2.58
N SER A 61 -8.67 -1.12 2.93
CA SER A 61 -10.06 -0.64 3.00
C SER A 61 -10.64 -0.24 1.64
N GLY A 62 -9.78 0.16 0.69
CA GLY A 62 -10.22 0.69 -0.61
C GLY A 62 -10.96 2.03 -0.52
N TYR A 63 -10.68 2.85 0.50
CA TYR A 63 -11.39 4.11 0.75
C TYR A 63 -11.21 5.12 -0.40
N LYS A 64 -12.31 5.49 -1.06
CA LYS A 64 -12.29 6.28 -2.31
C LYS A 64 -11.79 7.71 -2.10
N GLU A 65 -12.13 8.32 -0.97
CA GLU A 65 -11.72 9.70 -0.67
C GLU A 65 -10.21 9.78 -0.41
N ALA A 66 -9.65 8.76 0.27
CA ALA A 66 -8.21 8.66 0.47
C ALA A 66 -7.46 8.53 -0.86
N ILE A 67 -7.98 7.73 -1.79
CA ILE A 67 -7.43 7.58 -3.14
C ILE A 67 -7.48 8.92 -3.89
N ALA A 68 -8.60 9.65 -3.81
CA ALA A 68 -8.75 10.94 -4.48
C ALA A 68 -7.76 11.99 -3.95
N LEU A 69 -7.40 11.93 -2.66
CA LEU A 69 -6.39 12.81 -2.06
C LEU A 69 -4.96 12.45 -2.50
N LEU A 70 -4.66 11.17 -2.73
CA LEU A 70 -3.33 10.70 -3.15
C LEU A 70 -3.09 10.82 -4.66
N ASP A 71 -4.13 10.74 -5.49
CA ASP A 71 -4.04 10.89 -6.95
C ASP A 71 -3.25 12.14 -7.41
N PRO A 72 -3.49 13.36 -6.89
CA PRO A 72 -2.70 14.54 -7.28
C PRO A 72 -1.24 14.45 -6.86
N LEU A 73 -0.91 13.74 -5.76
CA LEU A 73 0.47 13.57 -5.29
C LEU A 73 1.32 12.71 -6.22
N LEU A 74 0.70 11.87 -7.06
CA LEU A 74 1.40 11.13 -8.12
C LEU A 74 2.03 12.05 -9.17
N SER A 75 1.52 13.27 -9.33
CA SER A 75 2.06 14.27 -10.27
C SER A 75 2.87 15.36 -9.56
N ALA A 76 3.24 15.14 -8.29
CA ALA A 76 4.03 16.10 -7.53
C ALA A 76 5.40 16.35 -8.17
N LYS A 77 5.89 17.60 -8.04
CA LYS A 77 7.20 18.03 -8.54
C LYS A 77 8.34 17.23 -7.88
N GLU A 78 8.22 16.96 -6.58
CA GLU A 78 9.23 16.26 -5.80
C GLU A 78 9.14 14.74 -5.95
N ASN A 79 10.26 14.10 -6.33
CA ASN A 79 10.33 12.67 -6.65
C ASN A 79 10.00 11.77 -5.44
N PHE A 80 10.40 12.18 -4.24
CA PHE A 80 10.15 11.42 -3.01
C PHE A 80 8.68 11.46 -2.57
N VAL A 81 7.98 12.56 -2.84
CA VAL A 81 6.54 12.67 -2.59
C VAL A 81 5.78 11.74 -3.54
N ARG A 82 6.18 11.69 -4.82
CA ARG A 82 5.63 10.71 -5.79
C ARG A 82 5.86 9.28 -5.31
N GLN A 83 7.07 8.97 -4.83
CA GLN A 83 7.41 7.65 -4.28
C GLN A 83 6.49 7.25 -3.12
N GLY A 84 6.32 8.14 -2.14
CA GLY A 84 5.45 7.92 -0.98
C GLY A 84 3.99 7.74 -1.38
N ALA A 85 3.48 8.56 -2.31
CA ALA A 85 2.12 8.44 -2.82
C ALA A 85 1.86 7.09 -3.51
N VAL A 86 2.83 6.60 -4.30
CA VAL A 86 2.76 5.31 -4.97
C VAL A 86 2.73 4.15 -3.96
N ILE A 87 3.58 4.20 -2.93
CA ILE A 87 3.59 3.16 -1.89
C ILE A 87 2.29 3.23 -1.06
N ALA A 88 1.83 4.42 -0.68
CA ALA A 88 0.59 4.61 0.07
C ALA A 88 -0.64 4.07 -0.68
N LEU A 89 -0.77 4.37 -1.97
CA LEU A 89 -1.83 3.83 -2.81
C LEU A 89 -1.79 2.31 -2.89
N SER A 90 -0.60 1.70 -2.92
CA SER A 90 -0.45 0.25 -2.92
C SER A 90 -0.95 -0.40 -1.63
N PHE A 91 -0.79 0.27 -0.47
CA PHE A 91 -1.34 -0.20 0.80
C PHE A 91 -2.87 -0.11 0.83
N ILE A 92 -3.47 0.97 0.33
CA ILE A 92 -4.93 1.13 0.30
C ILE A 92 -5.58 0.10 -0.63
N LEU A 93 -4.94 -0.17 -1.78
CA LEU A 93 -5.44 -1.06 -2.82
C LEU A 93 -5.03 -2.52 -2.64
N ILE A 94 -4.35 -2.88 -1.53
CA ILE A 94 -3.98 -4.28 -1.28
C ILE A 94 -5.24 -5.15 -1.17
N GLN A 95 -5.20 -6.33 -1.79
CA GLN A 95 -6.31 -7.30 -1.84
C GLN A 95 -7.60 -6.81 -2.55
N GLN A 96 -7.65 -5.55 -3.00
CA GLN A 96 -8.80 -5.03 -3.72
C GLN A 96 -8.85 -5.58 -5.16
N THR A 97 -10.02 -6.09 -5.56
CA THR A 97 -10.26 -6.57 -6.93
C THR A 97 -10.89 -5.48 -7.79
N ASP A 98 -10.75 -5.60 -9.10
CA ASP A 98 -11.27 -4.63 -10.06
C ASP A 98 -12.80 -4.46 -9.97
N SER A 99 -13.48 -5.50 -9.50
CA SER A 99 -14.93 -5.49 -9.28
C SER A 99 -15.36 -4.59 -8.11
N ILE A 100 -14.50 -4.40 -7.11
CA ILE A 100 -14.76 -3.57 -5.93
C ILE A 100 -14.27 -2.14 -6.19
N CYS A 101 -13.08 -2.01 -6.78
CA CYS A 101 -12.49 -0.72 -7.11
C CYS A 101 -11.85 -0.77 -8.51
N PRO A 102 -12.43 -0.11 -9.53
CA PRO A 102 -11.89 -0.12 -10.89
C PRO A 102 -10.55 0.62 -11.00
N LYS A 103 -10.23 1.48 -10.03
CA LYS A 103 -8.97 2.24 -9.96
C LYS A 103 -7.74 1.34 -9.87
N VAL A 104 -7.88 0.11 -9.38
CA VAL A 104 -6.78 -0.86 -9.27
C VAL A 104 -6.11 -1.10 -10.62
N ASN A 105 -6.88 -1.24 -11.70
CA ASN A 105 -6.33 -1.45 -13.05
C ASN A 105 -5.66 -0.20 -13.62
N GLU A 106 -6.23 0.97 -13.37
CA GLU A 106 -5.61 2.24 -13.75
C GLU A 106 -4.26 2.39 -13.03
N PHE A 107 -4.23 2.15 -11.72
CA PHE A 107 -3.03 2.23 -10.92
C PHE A 107 -1.93 1.27 -11.40
N ARG A 108 -2.26 0.02 -11.74
CA ARG A 108 -1.28 -0.93 -12.33
C ARG A 108 -0.67 -0.44 -13.64
N ARG A 109 -1.48 0.18 -14.50
CA ARG A 109 -0.98 0.78 -15.76
C ARG A 109 -0.02 1.93 -15.44
N THR A 110 -0.36 2.76 -14.47
CA THR A 110 0.50 3.86 -14.02
C THR A 110 1.83 3.35 -13.44
N LEU A 111 1.80 2.31 -12.61
CA LEU A 111 3.01 1.65 -12.08
C LEU A 111 3.90 1.13 -13.21
N THR A 112 3.32 0.39 -14.16
CA THR A 112 4.06 -0.17 -15.31
C THR A 112 4.69 0.95 -16.13
N LYS A 113 3.96 2.04 -16.38
CA LYS A 113 4.47 3.21 -17.10
C LYS A 113 5.68 3.81 -16.37
N MET A 114 5.54 4.12 -15.07
CA MET A 114 6.63 4.69 -14.26
C MET A 114 7.89 3.82 -14.25
N ILE A 115 7.75 2.50 -14.24
CA ILE A 115 8.89 1.57 -14.26
C ILE A 115 9.60 1.58 -15.62
N THR A 116 8.83 1.60 -16.72
CA THR A 116 9.40 1.51 -18.09
C THR A 116 9.96 2.83 -18.61
N GLU A 117 9.53 3.96 -18.06
CA GLU A 117 9.88 5.29 -18.57
C GLU A 117 11.35 5.64 -18.24
N LYS A 118 12.15 5.89 -19.28
CA LYS A 118 13.60 6.14 -19.11
C LYS A 118 13.89 7.45 -18.38
N GLY A 119 13.04 8.46 -18.56
CA GLY A 119 13.20 9.79 -17.96
C GLY A 119 12.82 9.89 -16.48
N GLU A 120 12.23 8.84 -15.90
CA GLU A 120 11.85 8.86 -14.48
C GLU A 120 13.04 8.66 -13.55
N ASP A 121 12.93 9.29 -12.38
CA ASP A 121 13.94 9.24 -11.33
C ASP A 121 14.05 7.84 -10.71
N SER A 122 15.26 7.45 -10.31
CA SER A 122 15.55 6.16 -9.70
C SER A 122 14.75 5.90 -8.41
N ILE A 123 14.48 6.96 -7.62
CA ILE A 123 13.71 6.88 -6.38
C ILE A 123 12.25 6.56 -6.67
N THR A 124 11.65 7.26 -7.65
CA THR A 124 10.26 7.03 -8.06
C THR A 124 10.11 5.62 -8.67
N LYS A 125 11.07 5.17 -9.47
CA LYS A 125 11.13 3.79 -9.99
C LYS A 125 11.17 2.75 -8.88
N LEU A 126 12.00 2.95 -7.85
CA LEU A 126 12.06 2.06 -6.70
C LEU A 126 10.70 1.96 -6.00
N GLY A 127 10.04 3.10 -5.76
CA GLY A 127 8.69 3.12 -5.18
C GLY A 127 7.66 2.38 -6.02
N ALA A 128 7.70 2.54 -7.35
CA ALA A 128 6.79 1.85 -8.26
C ALA A 128 7.01 0.32 -8.26
N ILE A 129 8.26 -0.14 -8.19
CA ILE A 129 8.58 -1.57 -8.09
C ILE A 129 8.09 -2.14 -6.76
N LEU A 130 8.32 -1.42 -5.65
CA LEU A 130 7.85 -1.83 -4.33
C LEU A 130 6.32 -1.88 -4.28
N ALA A 131 5.63 -0.87 -4.80
CA ALA A 131 4.17 -0.81 -4.86
C ALA A 131 3.57 -1.95 -5.70
N GLN A 132 4.20 -2.31 -6.81
CA GLN A 132 3.79 -3.48 -7.60
C GLN A 132 3.92 -4.76 -6.78
N GLY A 133 5.04 -4.93 -6.07
CA GLY A 133 5.27 -6.08 -5.19
C GLY A 133 4.27 -6.16 -4.03
N ILE A 134 3.88 -5.02 -3.47
CA ILE A 134 2.89 -4.94 -2.38
C ILE A 134 1.49 -5.33 -2.86
N ILE A 135 1.05 -4.85 -4.03
CA ILE A 135 -0.28 -5.18 -4.57
C ILE A 135 -0.42 -6.67 -4.86
N ASP A 136 0.65 -7.31 -5.33
CA ASP A 136 0.67 -8.73 -5.66
C ASP A 136 1.27 -9.59 -4.55
N ALA A 137 1.45 -9.03 -3.34
CA ALA A 137 2.03 -9.72 -2.20
C ALA A 137 1.27 -11.02 -1.91
N GLY A 138 2.02 -12.09 -1.64
CA GLY A 138 1.47 -13.41 -1.30
C GLY A 138 0.47 -13.97 -2.33
N GLY A 139 0.55 -13.57 -3.60
CA GLY A 139 -0.44 -13.94 -4.61
C GLY A 139 -1.83 -13.36 -4.34
N ARG A 140 -1.90 -12.18 -3.69
CA ARG A 140 -3.11 -11.50 -3.21
C ARG A 140 -3.88 -12.21 -2.11
N ASN A 141 -3.20 -13.10 -1.39
CA ASN A 141 -3.75 -13.79 -0.23
C ASN A 141 -3.34 -13.15 1.09
N VAL A 142 -2.53 -12.08 1.04
CA VAL A 142 -2.12 -11.34 2.22
C VAL A 142 -2.71 -9.94 2.18
N THR A 143 -2.96 -9.41 3.37
CA THR A 143 -3.38 -8.03 3.59
C THR A 143 -2.40 -7.36 4.56
N ILE A 144 -2.50 -6.04 4.69
CA ILE A 144 -1.77 -5.26 5.67
C ILE A 144 -2.78 -4.82 6.73
N SER A 145 -2.56 -5.20 7.98
CA SER A 145 -3.40 -4.78 9.12
C SER A 145 -2.59 -4.67 10.39
N LEU A 146 -2.56 -3.46 10.96
CA LEU A 146 -1.93 -3.17 12.25
C LEU A 146 -2.70 -3.76 13.44
N HIS A 147 -3.99 -4.05 13.24
CA HIS A 147 -4.86 -4.60 14.27
C HIS A 147 -5.18 -6.06 13.99
N ASN A 148 -5.37 -6.82 15.05
CA ASN A 148 -5.97 -8.15 14.97
C ASN A 148 -7.49 -8.04 14.87
N ARG A 149 -8.15 -9.11 14.43
CA ARG A 149 -9.62 -9.14 14.32
C ARG A 149 -10.34 -8.90 15.66
N ASN A 150 -9.63 -9.08 16.77
CA ASN A 150 -10.12 -8.83 18.13
C ASN A 150 -9.94 -7.35 18.57
N GLY A 151 -9.43 -6.47 17.70
CA GLY A 151 -9.22 -5.05 18.00
C GLY A 151 -7.90 -4.72 18.72
N HIS A 152 -7.13 -5.71 19.15
CA HIS A 152 -5.81 -5.48 19.75
C HIS A 152 -4.75 -5.17 18.69
N PRO A 153 -3.79 -4.29 18.98
CA PRO A 153 -2.67 -4.02 18.08
C PRO A 153 -1.80 -5.28 17.95
N ASP A 154 -1.40 -5.56 16.72
CA ASP A 154 -0.51 -6.66 16.40
C ASP A 154 0.93 -6.17 16.35
N MET A 155 1.67 -6.44 17.43
CA MET A 155 3.03 -5.94 17.60
C MET A 155 3.97 -6.25 16.42
N PRO A 156 3.98 -7.47 15.83
CA PRO A 156 4.84 -7.76 14.67
C PRO A 156 4.54 -6.86 13.46
N SER A 157 3.26 -6.63 13.17
CA SER A 157 2.85 -5.77 12.05
C SER A 157 3.16 -4.29 12.30
N VAL A 158 2.98 -3.82 13.54
CA VAL A 158 3.33 -2.45 13.94
C VAL A 158 4.84 -2.22 13.83
N VAL A 159 5.64 -3.12 14.40
CA VAL A 159 7.11 -3.06 14.32
C VAL A 159 7.58 -3.17 12.87
N GLY A 160 7.02 -4.09 12.10
CA GLY A 160 7.35 -4.25 10.68
C GLY A 160 7.08 -2.98 9.87
N THR A 161 5.95 -2.33 10.13
CA THR A 161 5.57 -1.07 9.47
C THR A 161 6.50 0.07 9.89
N PHE A 162 6.82 0.19 11.17
CA PHE A 162 7.73 1.20 11.69
C PHE A 162 9.14 1.07 11.09
N VAL A 163 9.69 -0.15 11.07
CA VAL A 163 11.02 -0.42 10.46
C VAL A 163 10.98 -0.20 8.94
N PHE A 164 9.88 -0.59 8.28
CA PHE A 164 9.70 -0.34 6.85
C PHE A 164 9.78 1.15 6.51
N LEU A 165 9.18 2.04 7.30
CA LEU A 165 9.23 3.50 7.06
C LEU A 165 10.67 4.07 7.06
N GLN A 166 11.63 3.37 7.67
CA GLN A 166 13.03 3.76 7.71
C GLN A 166 13.85 3.28 6.50
N TYR A 167 13.20 2.79 5.44
CA TYR A 167 13.88 2.32 4.21
C TYR A 167 14.78 3.39 3.55
N TRP A 168 14.51 4.68 3.78
CA TRP A 168 15.32 5.80 3.28
C TRP A 168 16.76 5.78 3.79
N TYR A 169 16.96 5.38 5.04
CA TYR A 169 18.29 5.27 5.64
C TYR A 169 19.02 4.03 5.15
N TRP A 170 18.28 2.92 5.05
CA TRP A 170 18.84 1.64 4.67
C TRP A 170 17.84 0.82 3.87
N HIS A 171 18.09 0.68 2.56
CA HIS A 171 17.17 0.05 1.61
C HIS A 171 16.79 -1.39 1.99
N SER A 172 17.67 -2.16 2.62
CA SER A 172 17.36 -3.52 3.09
C SER A 172 16.26 -3.56 4.17
N LEU A 173 15.95 -2.43 4.83
CA LEU A 173 14.85 -2.37 5.79
C LEU A 173 13.48 -2.53 5.12
N ALA A 174 13.39 -2.34 3.80
CA ALA A 174 12.17 -2.63 3.05
C ALA A 174 11.73 -4.11 3.17
N HIS A 175 12.65 -5.04 3.46
CA HIS A 175 12.32 -6.46 3.65
C HIS A 175 11.50 -6.76 4.91
N PHE A 176 11.48 -5.84 5.88
CA PHE A 176 10.61 -5.95 7.07
C PHE A 176 9.12 -5.80 6.75
N SER A 177 8.77 -5.42 5.51
CA SER A 177 7.40 -5.54 4.99
C SER A 177 6.85 -6.97 5.11
N SER A 178 7.71 -8.00 5.13
CA SER A 178 7.31 -9.40 5.36
C SER A 178 6.55 -9.62 6.67
N LEU A 179 6.84 -8.85 7.73
CA LEU A 179 6.15 -8.93 9.02
C LEU A 179 4.78 -8.24 9.00
N VAL A 180 4.58 -7.33 8.05
CA VAL A 180 3.34 -6.55 7.90
C VAL A 180 2.27 -7.37 7.17
N PHE A 181 2.69 -8.30 6.31
CA PHE A 181 1.78 -9.13 5.54
C PHE A 181 1.13 -10.22 6.39
N LYS A 182 -0.19 -10.13 6.54
CA LYS A 182 -1.02 -11.15 7.20
C LYS A 182 -1.78 -11.98 6.19
N PRO A 183 -1.71 -13.32 6.26
CA PRO A 183 -2.51 -14.18 5.40
C PRO A 183 -3.98 -14.07 5.76
N THR A 184 -4.81 -13.95 4.73
CA THR A 184 -6.27 -13.87 4.81
C THR A 184 -6.85 -15.16 4.24
N CYS A 185 -6.76 -16.23 5.02
CA CYS A 185 -7.26 -17.54 4.63
C CYS A 185 -8.09 -18.15 5.75
N VAL A 186 -9.04 -19.01 5.37
CA VAL A 186 -9.80 -19.84 6.31
C VAL A 186 -9.13 -21.20 6.34
N ILE A 187 -8.55 -21.56 7.48
CA ILE A 187 -7.93 -22.86 7.71
C ILE A 187 -8.85 -23.65 8.64
N GLY A 188 -9.44 -24.73 8.13
CA GLY A 188 -10.21 -25.67 8.92
C GLY A 188 -9.30 -26.72 9.57
N LEU A 189 -9.51 -27.00 10.85
CA LEU A 189 -8.81 -28.05 11.59
C LEU A 189 -9.83 -28.89 12.36
N ASN A 190 -9.64 -30.21 12.39
CA ASN A 190 -10.41 -31.09 13.27
C ASN A 190 -9.83 -31.07 14.71
N LEU A 191 -10.48 -31.78 15.65
CA LEU A 191 -10.01 -31.89 17.03
C LEU A 191 -8.58 -32.46 17.14
N ASN A 192 -8.18 -33.27 16.16
CA ASN A 192 -6.86 -33.90 16.09
C ASN A 192 -5.81 -33.03 15.36
N LEU A 193 -6.12 -31.78 15.03
CA LEU A 193 -5.27 -30.86 14.25
C LEU A 193 -4.97 -31.35 12.81
N GLU A 194 -5.79 -32.23 12.25
CA GLU A 194 -5.70 -32.65 10.86
C GLU A 194 -6.56 -31.76 9.97
N MET A 195 -6.24 -31.71 8.67
CA MET A 195 -6.96 -30.92 7.66
C MET A 195 -8.18 -31.69 7.14
N PRO A 196 -9.41 -31.31 7.50
CA PRO A 196 -10.61 -31.94 6.95
C PRO A 196 -10.86 -31.47 5.51
N LYS A 197 -11.41 -32.36 4.68
CA LYS A 197 -11.86 -32.02 3.32
C LYS A 197 -13.31 -31.56 3.39
N THR A 198 -13.52 -30.27 3.55
CA THR A 198 -14.86 -29.65 3.62
C THR A 198 -14.95 -28.47 2.67
N GLU A 199 -16.08 -28.32 2.00
CA GLU A 199 -16.38 -27.18 1.14
C GLU A 199 -17.19 -26.13 1.90
N PHE A 200 -16.85 -24.85 1.69
CA PHE A 200 -17.57 -23.73 2.29
C PHE A 200 -18.45 -23.06 1.24
N ARG A 201 -19.71 -22.77 1.59
CA ARG A 201 -20.60 -21.99 0.73
C ARG A 201 -20.30 -20.50 0.89
N CYS A 202 -19.82 -19.86 -0.17
CA CYS A 202 -19.69 -18.40 -0.25
C CYS A 202 -20.97 -17.79 -0.85
N ASN A 203 -21.51 -16.74 -0.21
CA ASN A 203 -22.69 -16.02 -0.69
C ASN A 203 -22.39 -14.88 -1.67
N ALA A 204 -21.11 -14.56 -1.89
CA ALA A 204 -20.70 -13.51 -2.81
C ALA A 204 -20.39 -14.06 -4.21
N LYS A 205 -20.48 -13.20 -5.23
CA LYS A 205 -20.25 -13.59 -6.62
C LYS A 205 -18.79 -14.02 -6.83
N PRO A 206 -18.50 -15.06 -7.63
CA PRO A 206 -17.13 -15.48 -7.91
C PRO A 206 -16.25 -14.37 -8.51
N SER A 207 -16.84 -13.46 -9.28
CA SER A 207 -16.14 -12.30 -9.86
C SER A 207 -15.54 -11.36 -8.81
N THR A 208 -16.09 -11.34 -7.59
CA THR A 208 -15.60 -10.49 -6.50
C THR A 208 -14.25 -10.96 -5.98
N PHE A 209 -13.98 -12.26 -6.06
CA PHE A 209 -12.75 -12.90 -5.56
C PHE A 209 -11.86 -13.43 -6.68
N ALA A 210 -12.21 -13.15 -7.94
CA ALA A 210 -11.42 -13.61 -9.07
C ALA A 210 -10.01 -13.01 -8.99
N TYR A 211 -9.00 -13.89 -8.94
CA TYR A 211 -7.63 -13.46 -9.17
C TYR A 211 -7.53 -12.94 -10.60
N PRO A 212 -6.70 -11.90 -10.82
CA PRO A 212 -6.42 -11.46 -12.18
C PRO A 212 -5.75 -12.61 -12.94
N PRO A 213 -5.88 -12.63 -14.27
CA PRO A 213 -5.07 -13.53 -15.07
C PRO A 213 -3.58 -13.25 -14.79
N PRO A 214 -2.73 -14.29 -14.77
CA PRO A 214 -1.29 -14.12 -14.77
C PRO A 214 -0.89 -13.19 -15.91
N LEU A 215 0.13 -12.34 -15.68
CA LEU A 215 0.69 -11.54 -16.77
C LEU A 215 1.20 -12.50 -17.85
N GLU A 216 0.62 -12.42 -19.05
CA GLU A 216 1.12 -13.18 -20.18
C GLU A 216 2.56 -12.75 -20.45
N GLU A 217 3.48 -13.71 -20.46
CA GLU A 217 4.84 -13.46 -20.93
C GLU A 217 4.71 -12.89 -22.34
N LYS A 218 5.32 -11.72 -22.59
CA LYS A 218 5.37 -11.17 -23.96
C LYS A 218 6.00 -12.25 -24.83
N LYS A 219 5.19 -12.90 -25.67
CA LYS A 219 5.69 -13.69 -26.79
C LYS A 219 6.69 -12.79 -27.49
N LYS A 220 7.95 -13.23 -27.58
CA LYS A 220 8.95 -12.54 -28.40
C LYS A 220 8.30 -12.39 -29.77
N GLU A 221 7.99 -11.16 -30.16
CA GLU A 221 7.69 -10.87 -31.55
C GLU A 221 8.97 -11.19 -32.32
N GLU A 222 9.04 -12.40 -32.87
CA GLU A 222 9.90 -12.69 -34.01
C GLU A 222 9.41 -11.80 -35.15
N ASN A 223 9.92 -10.57 -35.18
CA ASN A 223 9.91 -9.76 -36.37
C ASN A 223 10.84 -10.43 -37.39
N GLU A 224 10.34 -11.45 -38.10
CA GLU A 224 10.87 -11.79 -39.41
C GLU A 224 10.65 -10.58 -40.30
N LYS A 225 11.69 -9.76 -40.43
CA LYS A 225 11.84 -8.90 -41.60
C LYS A 225 11.99 -9.82 -42.80
N VAL A 226 10.88 -10.05 -43.50
CA VAL A 226 10.92 -10.59 -44.86
C VAL A 226 11.63 -9.54 -45.71
N PHE A 227 12.88 -9.84 -46.06
CA PHE A 227 13.69 -9.07 -47.01
C PHE A 227 13.18 -9.30 -48.44
#